data_AF-S3XFD8-F1
#
_entry.id   AF-S3XFD8-F1
#
_cell.length_a   1.000
_cell.length_b   1.000
_cell.length_c   1.000
_cell.angle_alpha   90.00
_cell.angle_beta   90.00
_cell.angle_gamma   90.00
#
_symmetry.space_group_name_H-M   'P 1'
#
loop_
_entity.id
_entity.type
_entity.pdbx_description
1 polymer ?
#
loop_
_entity_poly.entity_id
_entity_poly.type
_entity_poly.pdbx_seq_one_letter_code
_entity_poly.pdbx_strand_id
1 'polypeptide(L)'
;MDRLSKINYEIYKPSGNPTALIYIKSSQKLDKSLNDLIMQKHPFVEQVGFVDDDFNLYMAGGERCINAIRCAGLFYMDKFSLDEIKVKNLGEVFKCGKDEFGIFTISNFSDKFDIKKLNDFEYLVNLDGITHIINLENLEFKSDDEYKKFGFEKIKSLNLTNLKASGFINVKDEVLKPVVFVRDINTLFYESACASGSLAASVVLNLINHKIFFKLVQPSNKPLFVEIYKEFDKFISFKISGEILK
;
A
#
# COMPACT_ATOMS: atom_id res chain seq x y z
N MET A 1 -15.54 30.14 2.86
CA MET A 1 -16.29 28.89 3.12
C MET A 1 -15.30 27.73 3.11
N ASP A 2 -15.28 26.88 4.14
CA ASP A 2 -14.41 25.68 4.18
C ASP A 2 -14.78 24.78 2.98
N ARG A 3 -13.88 24.64 2.00
CA ARG A 3 -14.14 23.82 0.80
C ARG A 3 -14.45 22.37 1.18
N LEU A 4 -13.94 21.87 2.31
CA LEU A 4 -14.20 20.51 2.79
C LEU A 4 -15.62 20.32 3.32
N SER A 5 -16.31 21.39 3.73
CA SER A 5 -17.69 21.30 4.24
C SER A 5 -18.71 20.81 3.20
N LYS A 6 -18.33 20.82 1.91
CA LYS A 6 -19.15 20.38 0.79
C LYS A 6 -18.69 19.03 0.20
N ILE A 7 -17.72 18.37 0.82
CA ILE A 7 -17.08 17.17 0.29
C ILE A 7 -17.36 16.01 1.24
N ASN A 8 -17.92 14.93 0.71
CA ASN A 8 -18.11 13.71 1.47
C ASN A 8 -16.81 12.89 1.43
N TYR A 9 -16.19 12.71 2.59
CA TYR A 9 -15.03 11.85 2.75
C TYR A 9 -15.10 11.08 4.07
N GLU A 10 -14.54 9.88 4.07
CA GLU A 10 -14.38 9.03 5.25
C GLU A 10 -12.89 8.79 5.49
N ILE A 11 -12.50 8.66 6.76
CA ILE A 11 -11.13 8.29 7.13
C ILE A 11 -11.15 6.88 7.70
N TYR A 12 -10.21 6.07 7.25
CA TYR A 12 -10.01 4.69 7.66
C TYR A 12 -8.58 4.53 8.20
N LYS A 13 -8.30 3.46 8.94
CA LYS A 13 -6.96 3.11 9.43
C LYS A 13 -6.64 1.63 9.14
N PRO A 14 -6.44 1.25 7.86
CA PRO A 14 -6.05 -0.11 7.45
C PRO A 14 -4.72 -0.51 8.09
N SER A 15 -4.78 -1.47 9.02
CA SER A 15 -3.63 -1.89 9.86
C SER A 15 -2.86 -0.70 10.44
N GLY A 16 -3.54 0.40 10.75
CA GLY A 16 -2.94 1.60 11.33
C GLY A 16 -2.60 2.74 10.36
N ASN A 17 -2.54 2.50 9.04
CA ASN A 17 -2.19 3.50 8.01
C ASN A 17 -3.37 4.44 7.67
N PRO A 18 -3.46 5.66 8.23
CA PRO A 18 -4.67 6.47 8.13
C PRO A 18 -4.87 6.96 6.69
N THR A 19 -5.98 6.56 6.09
CA THR A 19 -6.31 6.76 4.68
C THR A 19 -7.66 7.46 4.55
N ALA A 20 -7.69 8.62 3.91
CA ALA A 20 -8.93 9.32 3.59
C ALA A 20 -9.44 8.87 2.20
N LEU A 21 -10.74 8.57 2.10
CA LEU A 21 -11.42 8.32 0.83
C LEU A 21 -12.46 9.40 0.56
N ILE A 22 -12.30 10.11 -0.55
CA ILE A 22 -13.24 11.10 -1.05
C ILE A 22 -14.14 10.43 -2.09
N TYR A 23 -15.45 10.56 -1.93
CA TYR A 23 -16.38 10.10 -2.94
C TYR A 23 -16.66 11.19 -3.98
N ILE A 24 -16.55 10.83 -5.26
CA ILE A 24 -16.80 11.69 -6.41
C ILE A 24 -17.74 10.99 -7.40
N LYS A 25 -18.39 11.76 -8.28
CA LYS A 25 -19.09 11.17 -9.43
C LYS A 25 -18.06 10.76 -10.50
N SER A 26 -18.30 9.69 -11.25
CA SER A 26 -17.38 9.26 -12.31
C SER A 26 -17.16 10.30 -13.41
N SER A 27 -18.15 11.17 -13.65
CA SER A 27 -18.04 12.30 -14.60
C SER A 27 -17.24 13.49 -14.06
N GLN A 28 -16.91 13.50 -12.77
CA GLN A 28 -16.22 14.60 -12.11
C GLN A 28 -14.71 14.48 -12.30
N LYS A 29 -14.07 15.58 -12.69
CA LYS A 29 -12.61 15.65 -12.74
C LYS A 29 -12.04 15.57 -11.32
N LEU A 30 -11.00 14.74 -11.14
CA LEU A 30 -10.24 14.64 -9.89
C LEU A 30 -9.64 16.01 -9.52
N ASP A 31 -10.00 16.50 -8.34
CA ASP A 31 -9.37 17.68 -7.75
C ASP A 31 -8.27 17.25 -6.79
N LYS A 32 -7.04 17.17 -7.32
CA LYS A 32 -5.87 16.80 -6.53
C LYS A 32 -5.54 17.77 -5.40
N SER A 33 -6.03 19.02 -5.44
CA SER A 33 -5.83 19.98 -4.34
C SER A 33 -6.53 19.55 -3.03
N LEU A 34 -7.47 18.61 -3.12
CA LEU A 34 -8.13 18.04 -1.93
C LEU A 34 -7.20 17.16 -1.10
N ASN A 35 -6.12 16.62 -1.70
CA ASN A 35 -5.08 15.91 -0.95
C ASN A 35 -4.51 16.81 0.14
N ASP A 36 -3.97 17.96 -0.27
CA ASP A 36 -3.27 18.88 0.63
C ASP A 36 -4.23 19.47 1.66
N LEU A 37 -5.47 19.74 1.25
CA LEU A 37 -6.50 20.27 2.13
C LEU A 37 -6.92 19.27 3.22
N ILE A 38 -7.10 17.99 2.87
CA ILE A 38 -7.41 16.94 3.84
C ILE A 38 -6.22 16.72 4.77
N MET A 39 -5.00 16.59 4.24
CA MET A 39 -3.81 16.37 5.06
C MET A 39 -3.51 17.58 5.97
N GLN A 40 -3.80 18.80 5.54
CA GLN A 40 -3.69 19.99 6.39
C GLN A 40 -4.73 19.96 7.53
N LYS A 41 -5.98 19.55 7.25
CA LYS A 41 -7.04 19.45 8.27
C LYS A 41 -6.82 18.27 9.22
N HIS A 42 -6.26 17.18 8.71
CA HIS A 42 -5.98 15.93 9.42
C HIS A 42 -4.52 15.55 9.22
N PRO A 43 -3.57 16.16 9.95
CA PRO A 43 -2.13 15.91 9.78
C PRO A 43 -1.68 14.46 10.03
N PHE A 44 -2.54 13.65 10.64
CA PHE A 44 -2.30 12.22 10.87
C PHE A 44 -2.69 11.36 9.66
N VAL A 45 -3.38 11.90 8.65
CA VAL A 45 -3.69 11.19 7.40
C VAL A 45 -2.40 11.02 6.60
N GLU A 46 -2.08 9.78 6.25
CA GLU A 46 -0.90 9.44 5.46
C GLU A 46 -1.23 9.44 3.96
N GLN A 47 -2.47 9.09 3.58
CA GLN A 47 -2.85 8.91 2.18
C GLN A 47 -4.27 9.40 1.87
N VAL A 48 -4.48 9.89 0.65
CA VAL A 48 -5.79 10.32 0.15
C VAL A 48 -6.11 9.62 -1.18
N GLY A 49 -7.25 8.94 -1.21
CA GLY A 49 -7.82 8.30 -2.39
C GLY A 49 -9.18 8.89 -2.77
N PHE A 50 -9.56 8.71 -4.02
CA PHE A 50 -10.83 9.12 -4.59
C PHE A 50 -11.56 7.89 -5.11
N VAL A 51 -12.82 7.72 -4.71
CA VAL A 51 -13.69 6.61 -5.12
C VAL A 51 -14.88 7.13 -5.92
N ASP A 52 -15.30 6.42 -6.97
CA ASP A 52 -16.39 6.84 -7.86
C ASP A 52 -17.56 5.84 -7.97
N ASP A 53 -18.56 6.16 -8.80
CA ASP A 53 -19.75 5.31 -8.98
C ASP A 53 -19.47 4.02 -9.76
N ASP A 54 -18.34 3.97 -10.47
CA ASP A 54 -17.91 2.84 -11.30
C ASP A 54 -16.91 1.92 -10.60
N PHE A 55 -16.83 2.06 -9.27
CA PHE A 55 -15.97 1.29 -8.37
C PHE A 55 -14.48 1.51 -8.61
N ASN A 56 -14.09 2.64 -9.19
CA ASN A 56 -12.68 3.00 -9.32
C ASN A 56 -12.16 3.61 -8.03
N LEU A 57 -10.86 3.41 -7.80
CA LEU A 57 -10.04 4.10 -6.82
C LEU A 57 -8.89 4.80 -7.55
N TYR A 58 -8.75 6.10 -7.30
CA TYR A 58 -7.65 6.92 -7.77
C TYR A 58 -6.88 7.46 -6.57
N MET A 59 -5.58 7.21 -6.51
CA MET A 59 -4.73 7.84 -5.50
C MET A 59 -4.35 9.26 -5.92
N ALA A 60 -4.19 10.17 -4.96
CA ALA A 60 -3.75 11.54 -5.24
C ALA A 60 -2.42 11.59 -6.02
N GLY A 61 -1.46 10.74 -5.65
CA GLY A 61 -0.18 10.55 -6.33
C GLY A 61 -0.22 9.68 -7.59
N GLY A 62 -1.39 9.11 -7.93
CA GLY A 62 -1.56 8.26 -9.13
C GLY A 62 -0.85 6.91 -9.07
N GLU A 63 -0.39 6.51 -7.89
CA GLU A 63 0.23 5.23 -7.57
C GLU A 63 -0.80 4.14 -7.23
N ARG A 64 -0.30 2.91 -7.08
CA ARG A 64 -1.08 1.78 -6.56
C ARG A 64 -0.95 1.71 -5.05
N CYS A 65 -2.08 1.77 -4.35
CA CYS A 65 -2.11 1.58 -2.90
C CYS A 65 -3.08 0.46 -2.48
N ILE A 66 -2.52 -0.66 -2.02
CA ILE A 66 -3.31 -1.82 -1.59
C ILE A 66 -4.11 -1.53 -0.31
N ASN A 67 -3.61 -0.68 0.59
CA ASN A 67 -4.36 -0.26 1.78
C ASN A 67 -5.62 0.52 1.39
N ALA A 68 -5.49 1.50 0.51
CA ALA A 68 -6.62 2.28 -0.01
C ALA A 68 -7.60 1.41 -0.81
N ILE A 69 -7.13 0.40 -1.56
CA ILE A 69 -8.01 -0.59 -2.23
C ILE A 69 -8.87 -1.33 -1.21
N ARG A 70 -8.28 -1.80 -0.10
CA ARG A 70 -9.02 -2.48 0.97
C ARG A 70 -10.03 -1.55 1.64
N CYS A 71 -9.67 -0.28 1.88
CA CYS A 71 -10.60 0.74 2.37
C CYS A 71 -11.76 0.98 1.39
N ALA A 72 -11.48 1.08 0.09
CA ALA A 72 -12.51 1.25 -0.94
C ALA A 72 -13.44 0.02 -0.99
N GLY A 73 -12.88 -1.18 -0.82
CA GLY A 73 -13.65 -2.41 -0.66
C GLY A 73 -14.63 -2.31 0.50
N LEU A 74 -14.17 -1.94 1.70
CA LEU A 74 -15.03 -1.73 2.87
C LEU A 74 -16.09 -0.64 2.62
N PHE A 75 -15.70 0.50 2.05
CA PHE A 75 -16.60 1.61 1.72
C PHE A 75 -17.78 1.14 0.85
N TYR A 76 -17.50 0.43 -0.25
CA TYR A 76 -18.55 -0.05 -1.14
C TYR A 76 -19.37 -1.20 -0.55
N MET A 77 -18.74 -2.12 0.19
CA MET A 77 -19.45 -3.20 0.89
C MET A 77 -20.46 -2.64 1.90
N ASP A 78 -20.07 -1.64 2.71
CA ASP A 78 -20.97 -0.98 3.64
C ASP A 78 -22.07 -0.21 2.90
N LYS A 79 -21.70 0.57 1.88
CA LYS A 79 -22.64 1.41 1.11
C LYS A 79 -23.72 0.60 0.41
N PHE A 80 -23.40 -0.59 -0.07
CA PHE A 80 -24.33 -1.44 -0.83
C PHE A 80 -24.80 -2.68 -0.07
N SER A 81 -24.39 -2.86 1.20
CA SER A 81 -24.72 -4.02 2.02
C SER A 81 -24.33 -5.35 1.35
N LEU A 82 -23.07 -5.47 0.93
CA LEU A 82 -22.51 -6.62 0.23
C LEU A 82 -21.40 -7.30 1.05
N ASP A 83 -21.24 -8.61 0.91
CA ASP A 83 -20.16 -9.37 1.55
C ASP A 83 -18.83 -9.33 0.78
N GLU A 84 -18.91 -9.11 -0.54
CA GLU A 84 -17.76 -9.01 -1.43
C GLU A 84 -18.01 -7.97 -2.52
N ILE A 85 -16.93 -7.35 -3.01
CA ILE A 85 -16.99 -6.34 -4.08
C ILE A 85 -15.74 -6.40 -4.96
N LYS A 86 -15.81 -5.81 -6.16
CA LYS A 86 -14.65 -5.58 -7.02
C LYS A 86 -14.33 -4.10 -7.07
N VAL A 87 -13.09 -3.74 -6.76
CA VAL A 87 -12.57 -2.37 -6.86
C VAL A 87 -11.56 -2.31 -7.99
N LYS A 88 -11.56 -1.22 -8.76
CA LYS A 88 -10.59 -0.97 -9.82
C LYS A 88 -9.54 0.04 -9.39
N ASN A 89 -8.27 -0.23 -9.62
CA ASN A 89 -7.20 0.76 -9.45
C ASN A 89 -6.22 0.63 -10.62
N LEU A 90 -5.96 1.74 -11.31
CA LEU A 90 -5.11 1.78 -12.52
C LEU A 90 -5.55 0.77 -13.61
N GLY A 91 -6.86 0.51 -13.72
CA GLY A 91 -7.43 -0.43 -14.70
C GLY A 91 -7.42 -1.90 -14.28
N GLU A 92 -6.71 -2.25 -13.20
CA GLU A 92 -6.72 -3.60 -12.65
C GLU A 92 -7.86 -3.80 -11.65
N VAL A 93 -8.34 -5.04 -11.56
CA VAL A 93 -9.44 -5.43 -10.70
C VAL A 93 -8.93 -6.14 -9.45
N PHE A 94 -9.45 -5.72 -8.31
CA PHE A 94 -9.15 -6.24 -6.99
C PHE A 94 -10.44 -6.76 -6.37
N LYS A 95 -10.49 -8.04 -6.03
CA LYS A 95 -11.62 -8.63 -5.29
C LYS A 95 -11.43 -8.30 -3.81
N CYS A 96 -12.39 -7.66 -3.18
CA CYS A 96 -12.39 -7.34 -1.76
C CYS A 96 -13.51 -8.09 -1.04
N GLY A 97 -13.28 -8.40 0.23
CA GLY A 97 -14.23 -9.09 1.09
C GLY A 97 -13.75 -9.10 2.54
N LYS A 98 -14.41 -9.89 3.38
CA LYS A 98 -14.06 -10.06 4.79
C LYS A 98 -13.62 -11.49 5.10
N ASP A 99 -12.59 -11.63 5.93
CA ASP A 99 -12.16 -12.89 6.53
C ASP A 99 -11.88 -12.72 8.02
N GLU A 100 -11.33 -13.76 8.66
CA GLU A 100 -10.98 -13.79 10.07
C GLU A 100 -9.90 -12.76 10.48
N PHE A 101 -9.11 -12.27 9.53
CA PHE A 101 -8.07 -11.26 9.77
C PHE A 101 -8.57 -9.84 9.51
N GLY A 102 -9.74 -9.67 8.90
CA GLY A 102 -10.39 -8.39 8.64
C GLY A 102 -10.81 -8.23 7.18
N ILE A 103 -10.50 -7.07 6.59
CA ILE A 103 -10.82 -6.79 5.18
C ILE A 103 -9.67 -7.25 4.31
N PHE A 104 -9.95 -8.13 3.36
CA PHE A 104 -8.97 -8.64 2.41
C PHE A 104 -9.10 -7.99 1.04
N THR A 105 -8.03 -8.10 0.26
CA THR A 105 -8.09 -7.97 -1.20
C THR A 105 -7.28 -9.07 -1.89
N ILE A 106 -7.75 -9.52 -3.04
CA ILE A 106 -7.11 -10.52 -3.91
C ILE A 106 -6.94 -9.93 -5.31
N SER A 107 -5.75 -10.11 -5.88
CA SER A 107 -5.50 -9.82 -7.29
C SER A 107 -4.36 -10.68 -7.84
N ASN A 108 -4.25 -10.72 -9.16
CA ASN A 108 -3.15 -11.40 -9.85
C ASN A 108 -1.90 -10.53 -9.83
N PHE A 109 -0.73 -11.15 -9.90
CA PHE A 109 0.48 -10.41 -10.25
C PHE A 109 0.37 -9.91 -11.70
N SER A 110 0.76 -8.65 -11.91
CA SER A 110 0.83 -8.05 -13.25
C SER A 110 1.93 -8.72 -14.09
N ASP A 111 1.79 -8.70 -15.42
CA ASP A 111 2.83 -9.18 -16.34
C ASP A 111 4.15 -8.39 -16.22
N LYS A 112 4.12 -7.21 -15.59
CA LYS A 112 5.31 -6.40 -15.29
C LYS A 112 5.93 -6.71 -13.94
N PHE A 113 5.35 -7.61 -13.17
CA PHE A 113 5.93 -8.06 -11.91
C PHE A 113 7.31 -8.65 -12.15
N ASP A 114 8.29 -8.19 -11.36
CA ASP A 114 9.67 -8.65 -11.48
C ASP A 114 10.38 -8.60 -10.13
N ILE A 115 11.35 -9.50 -9.94
CA ILE A 115 12.18 -9.58 -8.74
C ILE A 115 13.64 -9.74 -9.17
N LYS A 116 14.50 -8.87 -8.67
CA LYS A 116 15.94 -8.92 -8.91
C LYS A 116 16.70 -8.93 -7.59
N LYS A 117 17.50 -9.97 -7.35
CA LYS A 117 18.48 -9.97 -6.24
C LYS A 117 19.57 -8.92 -6.55
N LEU A 118 19.81 -8.00 -5.61
CA LEU A 118 20.84 -6.96 -5.73
C LEU A 118 22.16 -7.40 -5.06
N ASN A 119 22.04 -7.98 -3.87
CA ASN A 119 23.12 -8.60 -3.11
C ASN A 119 22.52 -9.65 -2.16
N ASP A 120 23.29 -10.15 -1.21
CA ASP A 120 22.84 -11.25 -0.32
C ASP A 120 21.66 -10.89 0.59
N PHE A 121 21.43 -9.60 0.84
CA PHE A 121 20.37 -9.15 1.74
C PHE A 121 19.34 -8.24 1.08
N GLU A 122 19.66 -7.66 -0.07
CA GLU A 122 18.80 -6.71 -0.78
C GLU A 122 18.24 -7.30 -2.08
N TYR A 123 16.95 -7.06 -2.29
CA TYR A 123 16.20 -7.44 -3.48
C TYR A 123 15.41 -6.23 -3.99
N LEU A 124 15.30 -6.09 -5.31
CA LEU A 124 14.44 -5.11 -5.95
C LEU A 124 13.19 -5.83 -6.45
N VAL A 125 12.01 -5.40 -5.99
CA VAL A 125 10.72 -6.01 -6.36
C VAL A 125 9.84 -4.96 -7.03
N ASN A 126 9.48 -5.19 -8.28
CA ASN A 126 8.52 -4.36 -9.01
C ASN A 126 7.12 -4.98 -8.91
N LEU A 127 6.16 -4.26 -8.32
CA LEU A 127 4.77 -4.69 -8.20
C LEU A 127 3.83 -4.00 -9.19
N ASP A 128 4.37 -3.42 -10.28
CA ASP A 128 3.65 -2.61 -11.28
C ASP A 128 2.95 -1.38 -10.67
N GLY A 129 3.61 -0.22 -10.74
CA GLY A 129 3.11 1.02 -10.15
C GLY A 129 3.77 1.39 -8.81
N ILE A 130 4.49 0.46 -8.18
CA ILE A 130 5.46 0.73 -7.11
C ILE A 130 6.61 -0.29 -7.16
N THR A 131 7.82 0.18 -6.89
CA THR A 131 9.02 -0.66 -6.82
C THR A 131 9.68 -0.54 -5.45
N HIS A 132 9.95 -1.67 -4.80
CA HIS A 132 10.51 -1.73 -3.45
C HIS A 132 11.90 -2.34 -3.44
N ILE A 133 12.81 -1.72 -2.69
CA ILE A 133 14.03 -2.36 -2.21
C ILE A 133 13.65 -3.10 -0.92
N ILE A 134 13.72 -4.42 -0.92
CA ILE A 134 13.54 -5.25 0.26
C ILE A 134 14.90 -5.54 0.85
N ASN A 135 15.13 -5.10 2.09
CA ASN A 135 16.36 -5.36 2.84
C ASN A 135 16.09 -6.28 4.03
N LEU A 136 16.85 -7.38 4.10
CA LEU A 136 16.78 -8.38 5.16
C LEU A 136 17.92 -8.26 6.18
N GLU A 137 18.81 -7.28 6.05
CA GLU A 137 19.85 -7.03 7.07
C GLU A 137 19.22 -6.56 8.38
N ASN A 138 19.89 -6.91 9.49
CA ASN A 138 19.63 -6.28 10.76
C ASN A 138 20.17 -4.85 10.75
N LEU A 139 19.28 -3.87 10.58
CA LEU A 139 19.62 -2.47 10.67
C LEU A 139 19.19 -1.86 12.00
N GLU A 140 20.07 -1.08 12.60
CA GLU A 140 19.82 -0.35 13.84
C GLU A 140 20.04 1.15 13.61
N PHE A 141 19.08 1.94 14.05
CA PHE A 141 19.08 3.40 13.92
C PHE A 141 18.68 4.03 15.24
N LYS A 142 19.17 5.25 15.50
CA LYS A 142 18.88 5.98 16.75
C LYS A 142 17.49 6.59 16.76
N SER A 143 16.90 6.81 15.59
CA SER A 143 15.54 7.35 15.44
C SER A 143 14.90 6.95 14.12
N ASP A 144 13.57 7.08 14.05
CA ASP A 144 12.80 6.88 12.82
C ASP A 144 13.19 7.90 11.74
N ASP A 145 13.59 9.11 12.10
CA ASP A 145 14.08 10.12 11.15
C ASP A 145 15.40 9.73 10.50
N GLU A 146 16.32 9.13 11.27
CA GLU A 146 17.58 8.61 10.73
C GLU A 146 17.32 7.45 9.76
N TYR A 147 16.44 6.52 10.16
CA TYR A 147 15.99 5.43 9.30
C TYR A 147 15.34 5.93 8.01
N LYS A 148 14.43 6.91 8.12
CA LYS A 148 13.72 7.51 6.99
C LYS A 148 14.69 8.16 5.99
N LYS A 149 15.69 8.90 6.48
CA LYS A 149 16.75 9.47 5.64
C LYS A 149 17.56 8.39 4.94
N PHE A 150 17.99 7.36 5.68
CA PHE A 150 18.73 6.23 5.11
C PHE A 150 17.94 5.52 4.00
N GLY A 151 16.67 5.19 4.25
CA GLY A 151 15.81 4.56 3.26
C GLY A 151 15.65 5.42 1.99
N PHE A 152 15.54 6.74 2.14
CA PHE A 152 15.47 7.64 0.99
C PHE A 152 16.79 7.71 0.19
N GLU A 153 17.94 7.70 0.87
CA GLU A 153 19.23 7.64 0.18
C GLU A 153 19.43 6.31 -0.58
N LYS A 154 18.91 5.20 -0.07
CA LYS A 154 18.85 3.91 -0.80
C LYS A 154 17.96 3.98 -2.04
N ILE A 155 16.80 4.63 -1.94
CA ILE A 155 15.91 4.86 -3.09
C ILE A 155 16.63 5.70 -4.16
N LYS A 156 17.35 6.76 -3.76
CA LYS A 156 18.13 7.62 -4.66
C LYS A 156 19.30 6.90 -5.32
N SER A 157 20.05 6.09 -4.58
CA SER A 157 21.25 5.42 -5.10
C SER A 157 20.96 4.48 -6.26
N LEU A 158 19.73 3.97 -6.36
CA LEU A 158 19.23 3.16 -7.46
C LEU A 158 18.40 3.94 -8.49
N ASN A 159 18.38 5.29 -8.42
CA ASN A 159 17.61 6.18 -9.30
C ASN A 159 16.09 5.91 -9.32
N LEU A 160 15.54 5.38 -8.23
CA LEU A 160 14.12 4.98 -8.17
C LEU A 160 13.17 6.16 -7.93
N THR A 161 13.68 7.34 -7.59
CA THR A 161 12.89 8.58 -7.39
C THR A 161 12.18 9.04 -8.67
N ASN A 162 12.60 8.56 -9.84
CA ASN A 162 11.93 8.84 -11.12
C ASN A 162 10.67 7.99 -11.34
N LEU A 163 10.46 6.94 -10.55
CA LEU A 163 9.25 6.10 -10.64
C LEU A 163 8.06 6.81 -9.99
N LYS A 164 6.83 6.36 -10.29
CA LYS A 164 5.61 6.92 -9.67
C LYS A 164 5.66 6.83 -8.15
N ALA A 165 6.00 5.64 -7.66
CA ALA A 165 6.26 5.37 -6.25
C ALA A 165 7.41 4.37 -6.11
N SER A 166 8.18 4.51 -5.05
CA SER A 166 9.27 3.60 -4.71
C SER A 166 9.43 3.49 -3.20
N GLY A 167 9.83 2.34 -2.68
CA GLY A 167 10.07 2.19 -1.25
C GLY A 167 11.36 1.47 -0.90
N PHE A 168 11.83 1.72 0.32
CA PHE A 168 12.84 0.93 1.00
C PHE A 168 12.15 0.26 2.19
N ILE A 169 12.15 -1.07 2.20
CA ILE A 169 11.44 -1.89 3.16
C ILE A 169 12.49 -2.72 3.91
N ASN A 170 12.68 -2.45 5.20
CA ASN A 170 13.48 -3.34 6.03
C ASN A 170 12.58 -4.35 6.74
N VAL A 171 12.97 -5.62 6.72
CA VAL A 171 12.23 -6.70 7.35
C VAL A 171 13.16 -7.43 8.32
N LYS A 172 12.78 -7.47 9.59
CA LYS A 172 13.50 -8.20 10.64
C LYS A 172 12.49 -8.87 11.56
N ASP A 173 12.67 -10.16 11.84
CA ASP A 173 11.82 -10.91 12.78
C ASP A 173 10.30 -10.73 12.52
N GLU A 174 9.91 -10.78 11.23
CA GLU A 174 8.53 -10.54 10.77
C GLU A 174 8.00 -9.10 11.02
N VAL A 175 8.84 -8.18 11.49
CA VAL A 175 8.54 -6.75 11.62
C VAL A 175 9.00 -6.02 10.37
N LEU A 176 8.09 -5.26 9.78
CA LEU A 176 8.31 -4.47 8.57
C LEU A 176 8.43 -2.99 8.91
N LYS A 177 9.47 -2.33 8.38
CA LYS A 177 9.65 -0.88 8.45
C LYS A 177 9.65 -0.33 7.02
N PRO A 178 8.65 0.47 6.62
CA PRO A 178 8.54 0.98 5.25
C PRO A 178 8.86 2.46 5.15
N VAL A 179 9.83 2.80 4.29
CA VAL A 179 10.04 4.17 3.80
C VAL A 179 9.52 4.22 2.36
N VAL A 180 8.54 5.06 2.07
CA VAL A 180 7.91 5.14 0.74
C VAL A 180 8.00 6.55 0.20
N PHE A 181 8.48 6.71 -1.02
CA PHE A 181 8.52 7.97 -1.75
C PHE A 181 7.50 7.94 -2.89
N VAL A 182 6.64 8.96 -2.96
CA VAL A 182 5.68 9.15 -4.05
C VAL A 182 6.04 10.43 -4.81
N ARG A 183 6.46 10.27 -6.07
CA ARG A 183 7.06 11.33 -6.88
C ARG A 183 6.08 12.46 -7.19
N ASP A 184 4.86 12.13 -7.60
CA ASP A 184 3.90 13.10 -8.12
C ASP A 184 3.34 14.04 -7.04
N ILE A 185 3.45 13.67 -5.76
CA ILE A 185 3.16 14.53 -4.59
C ILE A 185 4.43 14.89 -3.80
N ASN A 186 5.61 14.55 -4.33
CA ASN A 186 6.93 14.80 -3.74
C ASN A 186 7.01 14.55 -2.22
N THR A 187 6.43 13.43 -1.77
CA THR A 187 6.32 13.15 -0.34
C THR A 187 7.04 11.85 0.01
N LEU A 188 7.82 11.91 1.09
CA LEU A 188 8.48 10.77 1.70
C LEU A 188 7.74 10.39 2.98
N PHE A 189 7.23 9.18 3.02
CA PHE A 189 6.51 8.59 4.14
C PHE A 189 7.39 7.60 4.88
N TYR A 190 7.28 7.60 6.21
CA TYR A 190 7.58 6.42 7.01
C TYR A 190 6.20 5.91 7.44
N GLU A 191 5.67 4.94 6.69
CA GLU A 191 4.25 4.57 6.80
C GLU A 191 4.01 3.74 8.05
N SER A 192 2.86 3.96 8.70
CA SER A 192 2.48 3.14 9.87
C SER A 192 2.05 1.73 9.48
N ALA A 193 1.70 1.49 8.20
CA ALA A 193 1.57 0.18 7.59
C ALA A 193 1.68 0.25 6.06
N CYS A 194 2.31 -0.75 5.45
CA CYS A 194 2.57 -0.79 4.02
C CYS A 194 2.20 -2.15 3.41
N ALA A 195 1.04 -2.24 2.77
CA ALA A 195 0.58 -3.48 2.15
C ALA A 195 1.38 -3.87 0.90
N SER A 196 1.81 -2.91 0.07
CA SER A 196 2.68 -3.22 -1.08
C SER A 196 4.08 -3.65 -0.63
N GLY A 197 4.63 -3.01 0.41
CA GLY A 197 5.88 -3.43 1.05
C GLY A 197 5.77 -4.83 1.64
N SER A 198 4.63 -5.14 2.29
CA SER A 198 4.36 -6.48 2.84
C SER A 198 4.30 -7.54 1.74
N LEU A 199 3.62 -7.27 0.61
CA LEU A 199 3.60 -8.19 -0.52
C LEU A 199 4.99 -8.44 -1.09
N ALA A 200 5.76 -7.38 -1.33
CA ALA A 200 7.11 -7.48 -1.87
C ALA A 200 8.06 -8.22 -0.91
N ALA A 201 7.96 -7.97 0.40
CA ALA A 201 8.69 -8.70 1.43
C ALA A 201 8.32 -10.20 1.43
N SER A 202 7.03 -10.53 1.40
CA SER A 202 6.54 -11.91 1.38
C SER A 202 7.02 -12.67 0.14
N VAL A 203 7.07 -12.01 -1.01
CA VAL A 203 7.64 -12.58 -2.24
C VAL A 203 9.12 -12.95 -2.05
N VAL A 204 9.92 -12.05 -1.48
CA VAL A 204 11.35 -12.32 -1.21
C VAL A 204 11.52 -13.42 -0.16
N LEU A 205 10.74 -13.39 0.92
CA LEU A 205 10.78 -14.41 1.96
C LEU A 205 10.35 -15.79 1.42
N ASN A 206 9.39 -15.84 0.50
CA ASN A 206 9.01 -17.09 -0.19
C ASN A 206 10.19 -17.70 -0.96
N LEU A 207 11.04 -16.90 -1.60
CA LEU A 207 12.23 -17.42 -2.29
C LEU A 207 13.24 -18.06 -1.33
N ILE A 208 13.23 -17.67 -0.06
CA ILE A 208 14.20 -18.13 0.94
C ILE A 208 13.68 -19.35 1.72
N ASN A 209 12.41 -19.33 2.14
CA ASN A 209 11.88 -20.33 3.06
C ASN A 209 10.68 -21.12 2.50
N HIS A 210 10.27 -20.86 1.26
CA HIS A 210 9.18 -21.51 0.55
C HIS A 210 7.79 -21.42 1.22
N LYS A 211 7.62 -20.63 2.28
CA LYS A 211 6.30 -20.37 2.87
C LYS A 211 5.45 -19.56 1.91
N ILE A 212 4.14 -19.81 1.92
CA ILE A 212 3.16 -19.05 1.12
C ILE A 212 2.30 -18.12 1.97
N PHE A 213 2.34 -18.26 3.29
CA PHE A 213 1.58 -17.43 4.22
C PHE A 213 2.53 -16.70 5.15
N PHE A 214 2.34 -15.40 5.29
CA PHE A 214 3.18 -14.50 6.07
C PHE A 214 2.33 -13.58 6.92
N LYS A 215 2.68 -13.45 8.19
CA LYS A 215 2.18 -12.42 9.09
C LYS A 215 3.30 -11.39 9.25
N LEU A 216 3.08 -10.16 8.84
CA LEU A 216 4.07 -9.09 8.93
C LEU A 216 3.55 -7.97 9.84
N VAL A 217 4.22 -7.77 10.97
CA VAL A 217 3.90 -6.72 11.94
C VAL A 217 4.36 -5.37 11.38
N GLN A 218 3.46 -4.40 11.33
CA GLN A 218 3.71 -3.06 10.81
C GLN A 218 4.18 -2.11 11.92
N PRO A 219 4.71 -0.91 11.61
CA PRO A 219 5.09 0.06 12.64
C PRO A 219 3.95 0.47 13.59
N SER A 220 2.71 0.38 13.14
CA SER A 220 1.50 0.55 13.97
C SER A 220 1.27 -0.55 15.03
N ASN A 221 2.12 -1.58 15.06
CA ASN A 221 1.96 -2.84 15.81
C ASN A 221 0.75 -3.70 15.38
N LYS A 222 0.11 -3.36 14.26
CA LYS A 222 -0.95 -4.19 13.66
C LYS A 222 -0.36 -5.07 12.57
N PRO A 223 -0.77 -6.34 12.44
CA PRO A 223 -0.28 -7.19 11.37
C PRO A 223 -0.99 -6.90 10.04
N LEU A 224 -0.28 -7.23 8.96
CA LEU A 224 -0.86 -7.59 7.67
C LEU A 224 -0.57 -9.06 7.41
N PHE A 225 -1.55 -9.75 6.83
CA PHE A 225 -1.46 -11.15 6.47
C PHE A 225 -1.39 -11.26 4.95
N VAL A 226 -0.35 -11.89 4.44
CA VAL A 226 -0.11 -12.06 3.01
C VAL A 226 -0.12 -13.55 2.68
N GLU A 227 -0.96 -13.93 1.73
CA GLU A 227 -0.98 -15.26 1.14
C GLU A 227 -0.58 -15.15 -0.34
N ILE A 228 0.34 -16.03 -0.76
CA ILE A 228 0.87 -16.08 -2.12
C ILE A 228 0.38 -17.37 -2.78
N TYR A 229 -0.24 -17.24 -3.95
CA TYR A 229 -0.64 -18.38 -4.76
C TYR A 229 0.33 -18.54 -5.94
N LYS A 230 0.89 -19.74 -6.06
CA LYS A 230 1.86 -20.10 -7.09
C LYS A 230 1.37 -21.30 -7.91
N GLU A 231 1.75 -21.31 -9.18
CA GLU A 231 1.75 -22.51 -10.01
C GLU A 231 3.21 -22.83 -10.34
N PHE A 232 3.70 -23.95 -9.81
CA PHE A 232 5.13 -24.27 -9.81
C PHE A 232 5.94 -23.11 -9.17
N ASP A 233 6.92 -22.57 -9.90
CA ASP A 233 7.72 -21.42 -9.44
C ASP A 233 7.12 -20.06 -9.82
N LYS A 234 6.03 -20.03 -10.57
CA LYS A 234 5.42 -18.79 -11.04
C LYS A 234 4.47 -18.22 -9.97
N PHE A 235 4.64 -16.94 -9.64
CA PHE A 235 3.71 -16.17 -8.83
C PHE A 235 2.45 -15.85 -9.66
N ILE A 236 1.27 -16.28 -9.22
CA ILE A 236 0.01 -16.13 -9.97
C ILE A 236 -0.83 -15.02 -9.38
N SER A 237 -1.12 -15.11 -8.08
CA SER A 237 -1.95 -14.14 -7.38
C SER A 237 -1.55 -14.03 -5.92
N PHE A 238 -2.12 -13.05 -5.25
CA PHE A 238 -1.89 -12.80 -3.84
C PHE A 238 -3.20 -12.40 -3.16
N LYS A 239 -3.25 -12.65 -1.86
CA LYS A 239 -4.26 -12.13 -0.94
C LYS A 239 -3.56 -11.32 0.15
N ILE A 240 -4.07 -10.13 0.46
CA ILE A 240 -3.64 -9.36 1.62
C ILE A 240 -4.86 -9.07 2.50
N SER A 241 -4.77 -9.41 3.79
CA SER A 241 -5.81 -9.13 4.78
C SER A 241 -5.27 -8.43 6.02
N GLY A 242 -6.17 -7.84 6.80
CA GLY A 242 -5.90 -7.15 8.05
C GLY A 242 -7.10 -6.32 8.55
N GLU A 243 -6.96 -5.76 9.74
CA GLU A 243 -7.97 -4.89 10.34
C GLU A 243 -8.11 -3.58 9.56
N ILE A 244 -9.32 -3.02 9.52
CA ILE A 244 -9.56 -1.63 9.13
C ILE A 244 -10.46 -1.01 10.21
N LEU A 245 -9.96 0.03 10.86
CA LEU A 245 -10.75 0.87 11.76
C LEU A 245 -11.28 2.09 11.00
N LYS A 246 -12.41 2.63 11.43
CA LYS A 246 -12.91 3.96 11.02
C LYS A 246 -12.57 4.96 12.12
#